data_AF-A0A965F611-F1
#
_entry.id   AF-A0A965F611-F1
#
_cell.length_a   1.000
_cell.length_b   1.000
_cell.length_c   1.000
_cell.angle_alpha   90.00
_cell.angle_beta   90.00
_cell.angle_gamma   90.00
#
_symmetry.space_group_name_H-M   'P 1'
#
loop_
_entity.id
_entity.type
_entity.pdbx_description
1 polymer ?
#
loop_
_entity_poly.entity_id
_entity_poly.type
_entity_poly.pdbx_seq_one_letter_code
_entity_poly.pdbx_strand_id
1 'polypeptide(L)'
;METVYLNAVVISLFATWFIPATIRDPHSGEFLGFAHGKFLGLLAALTLVESFVVSQSFGFGLEALLRVIAQVLIAVFAGLIFVKYTHPRLFGSSINFTKWW
;
A
#
# COMPACT_ATOMS: atom_id res chain seq x y z
N MET A 1 13.90 17.87 -4.28
CA MET A 1 13.83 16.92 -5.41
C MET A 1 14.03 15.50 -4.94
N GLU A 2 15.06 15.20 -4.14
CA GLU A 2 15.32 13.85 -3.61
C GLU A 2 14.14 13.22 -2.86
N THR A 3 13.44 13.98 -2.01
CA THR A 3 12.26 13.47 -1.27
C THR A 3 11.08 13.12 -2.16
N VAL A 4 10.91 13.78 -3.31
CA VAL A 4 9.84 13.45 -4.27
C VAL A 4 10.13 12.12 -4.95
N TYR A 5 11.38 11.89 -5.37
CA TYR A 5 11.79 10.62 -5.97
C TYR A 5 11.72 9.47 -4.97
N LEU A 6 12.17 9.68 -3.74
CA LEU A 6 12.07 8.69 -2.67
C LEU A 6 10.62 8.29 -2.41
N ASN A 7 9.72 9.28 -2.32
CA ASN A 7 8.30 9.03 -2.08
C ASN A 7 7.67 8.26 -3.25
N ALA A 8 7.97 8.64 -4.49
CA ALA A 8 7.51 7.92 -5.68
C ALA A 8 7.98 6.46 -5.69
N VAL A 9 9.22 6.19 -5.29
CA VAL A 9 9.76 4.83 -5.18
C VAL A 9 9.05 4.05 -4.08
N VAL A 10 8.88 4.64 -2.89
CA VAL A 10 8.19 4.00 -1.75
C VAL A 10 6.75 3.66 -2.13
N ILE A 11 5.97 4.63 -2.60
CA ILE A 11 4.58 4.41 -3.02
C ILE A 11 4.50 3.31 -4.08
N SER A 12 5.36 3.37 -5.11
CA SER A 12 5.35 2.38 -6.19
C SER A 12 5.68 0.97 -5.69
N LEU A 13 6.64 0.84 -4.79
CA LEU A 13 7.05 -0.44 -4.21
C LEU A 13 5.93 -1.04 -3.34
N PHE A 14 5.29 -0.23 -2.52
CA PHE A 14 4.15 -0.66 -1.72
C PHE A 14 2.95 -1.05 -2.57
N ALA A 15 2.62 -0.26 -3.59
CA ALA A 15 1.51 -0.53 -4.49
C ALA A 15 1.72 -1.80 -5.33
N THR A 16 2.92 -2.02 -5.87
CA THR A 16 3.17 -3.10 -6.85
C THR A 16 3.61 -4.41 -6.23
N TRP A 17 4.19 -4.39 -5.02
CA TRP A 17 4.74 -5.58 -4.39
C TRP A 17 4.10 -5.88 -3.04
N PHE A 18 4.22 -4.96 -2.07
CA PHE A 18 3.89 -5.28 -0.69
C PHE A 18 2.40 -5.40 -0.41
N ILE A 19 1.58 -4.48 -0.93
CA ILE A 19 0.13 -4.55 -0.79
C ILE A 19 -0.40 -5.83 -1.45
N PRO A 20 -0.08 -6.14 -2.73
CA PRO A 20 -0.47 -7.39 -3.36
C PRO A 20 -0.07 -8.65 -2.57
N ALA A 21 1.17 -8.70 -2.06
CA ALA A 21 1.69 -9.85 -1.35
C ALA A 21 1.08 -10.05 0.06
N THR A 22 0.49 -9.00 0.65
CA THR A 22 -0.09 -9.06 2.00
C THR A 22 -1.60 -9.30 1.99
N ILE A 23 -2.30 -8.87 0.93
CA ILE A 23 -3.75 -9.08 0.78
C ILE A 23 -4.10 -10.36 0.02
N ARG A 24 -3.10 -11.11 -0.46
CA ARG A 24 -3.28 -12.40 -1.13
C ARG A 24 -2.43 -13.49 -0.52
N ASP A 25 -2.94 -14.71 -0.59
CA ASP A 25 -2.19 -15.90 -0.22
C ASP A 25 -1.10 -16.19 -1.28
N PRO A 26 0.17 -16.40 -0.90
CA PRO A 26 1.25 -16.63 -1.86
C PRO A 26 1.21 -18.00 -2.54
N HIS A 27 0.48 -18.97 -1.98
CA HIS A 27 0.38 -20.33 -2.51
C HIS A 27 -0.88 -20.54 -3.34
N SER A 28 -2.03 -20.09 -2.86
CA SER A 28 -3.32 -20.24 -3.54
C SER A 28 -3.71 -19.01 -4.36
N GLY A 29 -3.11 -17.85 -4.08
CA GLY A 29 -3.46 -16.60 -4.72
C GLY A 29 -4.79 -16.01 -4.29
N GLU A 30 -5.47 -16.65 -3.33
CA GLU A 30 -6.76 -16.20 -2.81
C GLU A 30 -6.64 -14.85 -2.12
N PHE A 31 -7.69 -14.04 -2.23
CA PHE A 31 -7.77 -12.77 -1.53
C PHE A 31 -8.04 -13.02 -0.03
N LEU A 32 -7.12 -12.55 0.81
CA LEU A 32 -7.14 -12.69 2.27
C LEU A 32 -7.88 -11.55 2.98
N GLY A 33 -8.22 -10.47 2.27
CA GLY A 33 -8.88 -9.30 2.87
C GLY A 33 -7.93 -8.29 3.51
N PHE A 34 -8.51 -7.20 4.02
CA PHE A 34 -7.78 -6.07 4.60
C PHE A 34 -7.65 -6.13 6.13
N ALA A 35 -8.44 -6.97 6.80
CA ALA A 35 -8.38 -7.14 8.24
C ALA A 35 -7.23 -8.07 8.70
N HIS A 36 -6.44 -8.60 7.75
CA HIS A 36 -5.37 -9.51 8.08
C HIS A 36 -4.20 -8.77 8.77
N GLY A 37 -3.68 -9.31 9.87
CA GLY A 37 -2.64 -8.66 10.68
C GLY A 37 -1.39 -8.26 9.88
N LYS A 38 -1.05 -9.00 8.81
CA LYS A 38 0.05 -8.64 7.90
C LYS A 38 -0.21 -7.34 7.14
N PHE A 39 -1.44 -7.10 6.67
CA PHE A 39 -1.80 -5.87 5.99
C PHE A 39 -1.84 -4.67 6.96
N LEU A 40 -2.33 -4.87 8.19
CA LEU A 40 -2.29 -3.83 9.23
C LEU A 40 -0.85 -3.46 9.61
N GLY A 41 0.03 -4.45 9.76
CA GLY A 41 1.47 -4.22 9.97
C GLY A 41 2.12 -3.47 8.80
N LEU A 42 1.72 -3.80 7.56
CA LEU A 42 2.17 -3.09 6.37
C LEU A 42 1.73 -1.61 6.36
N LEU A 43 0.46 -1.34 6.68
CA LEU A 43 -0.08 0.01 6.76
C LEU A 43 0.64 0.85 7.83
N ALA A 44 0.94 0.25 8.98
CA ALA A 44 1.72 0.91 10.03
C ALA A 44 3.14 1.23 9.54
N ALA A 45 3.81 0.28 8.88
CA ALA A 45 5.14 0.50 8.30
C ALA A 45 5.14 1.61 7.23
N LEU A 46 4.17 1.59 6.31
CA LEU A 46 4.02 2.63 5.30
C LEU A 46 3.79 4.00 5.93
N THR A 47 2.90 4.08 6.92
CA THR A 47 2.59 5.32 7.64
C THR A 47 3.82 5.88 8.35
N LEU A 48 4.64 5.02 8.97
CA LEU A 48 5.90 5.44 9.62
C LEU A 48 6.92 5.95 8.60
N VAL A 49 7.09 5.26 7.47
CA VAL A 49 8.01 5.67 6.41
C VAL A 49 7.58 7.01 5.81
N GLU A 50 6.31 7.16 5.45
CA GLU A 50 5.76 8.42 4.93
C GLU A 50 5.86 9.55 5.95
N SER A 51 5.57 9.28 7.23
CA SER A 51 5.74 10.27 8.29
C SER A 51 7.18 10.75 8.41
N PHE A 52 8.15 9.82 8.33
CA PHE A 52 9.56 10.17 8.31
C PHE A 52 9.91 11.04 7.10
N VAL A 53 9.56 10.62 5.88
CA VAL A 53 9.86 11.36 4.64
C VAL A 53 9.22 12.76 4.63
N VAL A 54 7.95 12.86 5.02
CA VAL A 54 7.22 14.13 5.04
C VAL A 54 7.77 15.05 6.12
N SER A 55 8.07 14.55 7.32
CA SER A 55 8.61 15.38 8.42
C SER A 55 9.93 16.05 8.06
N GLN A 56 10.79 15.39 7.27
CA GLN A 56 12.06 15.96 6.80
C GLN A 56 11.87 17.15 5.85
N SER A 57 10.76 17.20 5.11
CA SER A 57 10.53 18.24 4.08
C SER A 57 9.53 19.32 4.50
N PHE A 58 8.58 18.99 5.37
CA PHE A 58 7.44 19.86 5.71
C PHE A 58 7.27 20.09 7.23
N GLY A 59 8.11 19.47 8.07
CA GLY A 59 8.03 19.58 9.51
C GLY A 59 6.85 18.82 10.14
N PHE A 60 6.51 19.18 11.38
CA PHE A 60 5.44 18.56 12.15
C PHE A 60 4.26 19.53 12.26
N GLY A 61 3.27 19.38 11.38
CA GLY A 61 2.07 20.23 11.35
C GLY A 61 0.88 19.52 10.71
N LEU A 62 -0.29 20.16 10.72
CA LEU A 62 -1.52 19.60 10.17
C LEU A 62 -1.38 19.28 8.66
N GLU A 63 -0.65 20.12 7.92
CA GLU A 63 -0.37 19.89 6.50
C GLU A 63 0.44 18.59 6.29
N ALA A 64 1.46 18.34 7.10
CA ALA A 64 2.25 17.11 7.04
C ALA A 64 1.39 15.87 7.32
N LEU A 65 0.50 15.95 8.33
CA LEU A 65 -0.43 14.87 8.65
C LEU A 65 -1.37 14.56 7.46
N LEU A 66 -1.96 15.57 6.85
CA LEU A 66 -2.84 15.40 5.69
C LEU A 66 -2.10 14.80 4.48
N ARG A 67 -0.83 15.20 4.27
CA ARG A 67 0.01 14.63 3.21
C ARG A 67 0.32 13.16 3.44
N VAL A 68 0.69 12.77 4.66
CA VAL A 68 0.91 11.37 5.02
C VAL A 68 -0.34 10.54 4.76
N ILE A 69 -1.50 11.00 5.23
CA ILE A 69 -2.78 10.31 5.00
C ILE A 69 -3.04 10.16 3.49
N ALA A 70 -2.88 11.23 2.72
CA ALA A 70 -3.09 11.19 1.27
C ALA A 70 -2.13 10.21 0.58
N GLN A 71 -0.86 10.18 0.96
CA GLN A 71 0.15 9.29 0.36
C GLN A 71 -0.10 7.83 0.68
N VAL A 72 -0.45 7.52 1.93
CA VAL A 72 -0.86 6.17 2.35
C VAL A 72 -2.09 5.73 1.55
N LEU A 73 -3.11 6.58 1.43
CA LEU A 73 -4.30 6.27 0.63
C LEU A 73 -3.97 6.04 -0.84
N ILE A 74 -3.12 6.88 -1.45
CA ILE A 74 -2.68 6.73 -2.84
C ILE A 74 -2.00 5.36 -3.03
N ALA A 75 -1.07 4.98 -2.16
CA ALA A 75 -0.40 3.68 -2.24
C ALA A 75 -1.38 2.52 -2.10
N VAL A 76 -2.33 2.60 -1.16
CA VAL A 76 -3.38 1.59 -0.97
C VAL A 76 -4.24 1.46 -2.22
N PHE A 77 -4.82 2.56 -2.72
CA PHE A 77 -5.66 2.54 -3.92
C PHE A 77 -4.89 2.09 -5.16
N ALA A 78 -3.65 2.55 -5.35
CA ALA A 78 -2.78 2.09 -6.43
C ALA A 78 -2.51 0.60 -6.33
N GLY A 79 -2.27 0.06 -5.14
CA GLY A 79 -2.12 -1.37 -4.92
C GLY A 79 -3.38 -2.17 -5.22
N LEU A 80 -4.55 -1.67 -4.84
CA LEU A 80 -5.84 -2.29 -5.19
C LEU A 80 -6.07 -2.34 -6.70
N ILE A 81 -5.83 -1.21 -7.37
CA ILE A 81 -5.91 -1.09 -8.83
C ILE A 81 -4.90 -2.06 -9.46
N PHE A 82 -3.67 -2.09 -8.97
CA PHE A 82 -2.64 -3.01 -9.44
C PHE A 82 -3.14 -4.44 -9.35
N VAL A 83 -3.59 -4.91 -8.19
CA VAL A 83 -4.08 -6.28 -7.98
C VAL A 83 -5.31 -6.60 -8.83
N LYS A 84 -6.17 -5.61 -9.11
CA LYS A 84 -7.34 -5.76 -9.97
C LYS A 84 -6.97 -5.98 -11.44
N TYR A 85 -5.92 -5.32 -11.92
CA TYR A 85 -5.53 -5.35 -13.33
C TYR A 85 -4.33 -6.27 -13.63
N THR A 86 -3.49 -6.59 -12.65
CA THR A 86 -2.45 -7.62 -12.84
C THR A 86 -3.11 -8.99 -12.87
N HIS A 87 -2.73 -9.75 -13.91
CA HIS A 87 -3.34 -11.03 -14.23
C HIS A 87 -3.30 -12.01 -13.04
N PRO A 88 -4.31 -12.90 -12.92
CA PRO A 88 -4.32 -13.99 -11.95
C PRO A 88 -3.11 -14.94 -12.09
N ARG A 89 -2.29 -14.84 -13.13
CA ARG A 89 -1.06 -15.62 -13.29
C ARG A 89 0.07 -15.24 -12.32
N LEU A 90 0.09 -14.02 -11.77
CA LEU A 90 1.03 -13.66 -10.71
C LEU A 90 0.54 -14.10 -9.32
N PHE A 91 -0.77 -14.35 -9.16
CA PHE A 91 -1.40 -14.55 -7.85
C PHE A 91 -2.61 -15.50 -7.89
N GLY A 92 -2.54 -16.62 -8.62
CA GLY A 92 -3.44 -17.78 -8.60
C GLY A 92 -4.94 -17.64 -9.00
N SER A 93 -5.64 -16.55 -8.67
CA SER A 93 -7.11 -16.45 -8.82
C SER A 93 -7.63 -15.03 -9.09
N SER A 94 -8.85 -14.88 -9.62
CA SER A 94 -9.52 -13.58 -9.80
C SER A 94 -10.01 -13.03 -8.45
N ILE A 95 -9.93 -11.70 -8.24
CA ILE A 95 -10.40 -11.08 -7.00
C ILE A 95 -11.92 -11.28 -6.89
N ASN A 96 -12.38 -11.95 -5.83
CA ASN A 96 -13.79 -11.98 -5.49
C ASN A 96 -14.11 -10.89 -4.47
N PHE A 97 -14.65 -9.75 -4.96
CA PHE A 97 -14.99 -8.58 -4.15
C PHE A 97 -16.13 -8.81 -3.14
N THR A 98 -16.71 -10.02 -3.06
CA THR A 98 -17.73 -10.34 -2.04
C THR A 98 -17.14 -10.78 -0.69
N LYS A 99 -15.85 -11.15 -0.61
CA LYS A 99 -15.13 -11.44 0.65
C LYS A 99 -14.45 -10.20 1.27
N TRP A 100 -15.15 -9.06 1.29
CA TRP A 100 -14.59 -7.79 1.79
C TRP A 100 -14.63 -7.63 3.32
N TRP A 101 -15.14 -8.62 4.04
CA TRP A 101 -15.25 -8.67 5.49
C TRP A 101 -14.66 -9.97 6.02
#